data_AF-A0A0E9WVE6-F1
#
_entry.id   AF-A0A0E9WVE6-F1
#
_cell.length_a   1.000
_cell.length_b   1.000
_cell.length_c   1.000
_cell.angle_alpha   90.00
_cell.angle_beta   90.00
_cell.angle_gamma   90.00
#
_symmetry.space_group_name_H-M   'P 1'
#
loop_
_entity.id
_entity.type
_entity.pdbx_description
1 polymer ?
#
loop_
_entity_poly.entity_id
_entity_poly.type
_entity_poly.pdbx_seq_one_letter_code
_entity_poly.pdbx_strand_id
1 'polypeptide(L)' 'MKPGGQMVATLKVHSLAKLASKKILTGENWHPEAYIDALQATGFTDIRMEDKKDKHITYQAIFATASK' A
#
# COMPACT_ATOMS: atom_id res chain seq x y z
N MET A 1 2.41 -14.98 -7.12
CA MET A 1 1.89 -14.40 -8.38
C MET A 1 2.67 -15.01 -9.54
N LYS A 2 2.19 -14.93 -10.78
CA LYS A 2 3.04 -15.32 -11.92
C LYS A 2 4.17 -14.29 -12.07
N PRO A 3 5.40 -14.71 -12.47
CA PRO A 3 6.46 -13.77 -12.81
C PRO A 3 5.98 -12.72 -13.81
N GLY A 4 6.36 -11.47 -13.58
CA GLY A 4 5.90 -10.31 -14.36
C GLY A 4 4.48 -9.83 -14.02
N GLY A 5 3.77 -10.53 -13.13
CA GLY A 5 2.48 -10.07 -12.64
C GLY A 5 2.62 -8.80 -11.79
N GLN A 6 1.65 -7.89 -11.92
CA GLN A 6 1.59 -6.69 -11.10
C GLN A 6 0.65 -6.86 -9.91
N MET A 7 1.14 -6.45 -8.75
CA MET A 7 0.37 -6.24 -7.54
C MET A 7 0.05 -4.76 -7.43
N VAL A 8 -1.20 -4.45 -7.09
CA VAL A 8 -1.63 -3.08 -6.79
C VAL A 8 -2.39 -3.09 -5.47
N ALA A 9 -1.91 -2.35 -4.49
CA ALA A 9 -2.63 -2.07 -3.24
C ALA A 9 -3.04 -0.60 -3.21
N THR A 10 -4.26 -0.30 -2.78
CA THR A 10 -4.74 1.08 -2.65
C THR A 10 -5.22 1.36 -1.23
N LEU A 11 -4.82 2.50 -0.69
CA LEU A 11 -5.15 2.92 0.66
C LEU A 11 -5.80 4.30 0.60
N LYS A 12 -7.01 4.41 1.14
CA LYS A 12 -7.69 5.70 1.29
C LYS A 12 -7.20 6.38 2.57
N VAL A 13 -6.02 7.00 2.50
CA VAL A 13 -5.27 7.54 3.66
C VAL A 13 -6.15 8.40 4.58
N HIS A 14 -6.96 9.29 4.03
CA HIS A 14 -7.88 10.12 4.83
C HIS A 14 -8.89 9.30 5.65
N SER A 15 -9.39 8.19 5.10
CA SER A 15 -10.34 7.33 5.83
C SER A 15 -9.63 6.53 6.92
N LEU A 16 -8.41 6.06 6.66
CA LEU A 16 -7.59 5.40 7.67
C LEU A 16 -7.24 6.35 8.81
N ALA A 17 -6.80 7.58 8.49
CA ALA A 17 -6.54 8.62 9.50
C ALA A 17 -7.78 8.93 10.34
N LYS A 18 -8.97 8.99 9.73
CA LYS A 18 -10.24 9.20 10.45
C LYS A 18 -10.63 8.02 11.35
N LEU A 19 -10.34 6.79 10.96
CA LEU A 19 -10.58 5.61 11.80
C LEU A 19 -9.55 5.50 12.94
N ALA A 20 -8.30 5.84 12.66
CA ALA A 20 -7.23 5.92 13.65
C ALA A 20 -7.54 6.97 14.72
N SER A 21 -7.96 8.18 14.33
CA SER A 21 -8.32 9.24 15.29
C SER A 21 -9.52 8.89 16.17
N LYS A 22 -10.41 8.01 15.68
CA LYS A 22 -11.54 7.45 16.44
C LYS A 22 -11.16 6.22 17.28
N LYS A 23 -9.89 5.80 17.30
CA LYS A 23 -9.39 4.60 18.00
C LYS A 23 -10.11 3.31 17.59
N ILE A 24 -10.60 3.25 16.35
CA ILE A 24 -11.28 2.06 15.80
C ILE A 24 -10.26 1.06 15.26
N LEU A 25 -9.12 1.54 14.75
CA LEU A 25 -8.03 0.69 14.32
C LEU A 25 -7.26 0.23 15.57
N THR A 26 -7.43 -1.04 15.96
CA THR A 26 -6.80 -1.64 17.15
C THR A 26 -5.47 -2.36 16.84
N GLY A 27 -4.86 -2.09 15.68
CA GLY A 27 -3.59 -2.66 15.25
C GLY A 27 -2.43 -1.66 15.29
N GLU A 28 -1.24 -2.12 14.96
CA GLU A 28 -0.09 -1.23 14.76
C GLU A 28 -0.41 -0.13 13.74
N ASN A 29 0.15 1.05 13.96
CA ASN A 29 0.03 2.16 13.01
C ASN A 29 0.55 1.71 11.64
N TRP A 30 -0.06 2.23 10.57
CA TRP A 30 0.42 2.01 9.22
C TRP A 30 1.84 2.58 9.06
N HIS A 31 2.81 1.70 8.78
CA HIS A 31 4.20 2.05 8.47
C HIS A 31 4.51 1.58 7.04
N PRO A 32 4.49 2.49 6.05
CA PRO A 32 4.74 2.15 4.64
C PRO A 32 6.06 1.39 4.43
N GLU A 33 7.07 1.70 5.23
CA GLU A 33 8.43 1.15 5.12
C GLU A 33 8.43 -0.35 5.39
N ALA A 34 7.79 -0.79 6.48
CA ALA A 34 7.71 -2.21 6.84
C ALA A 34 6.96 -3.03 5.76
N TYR A 35 5.98 -2.43 5.10
CA TYR A 35 5.26 -3.06 4.00
C TYR A 35 6.14 -3.17 2.74
N ILE A 36 6.92 -2.14 2.41
CA ILE A 36 7.87 -2.15 1.30
C ILE A 36 8.96 -3.21 1.53
N ASP A 37 9.50 -3.29 2.75
CA ASP A 37 10.51 -4.29 3.12
C ASP A 37 9.96 -5.71 2.97
N ALA A 38 8.71 -5.94 3.38
CA ALA A 38 8.03 -7.22 3.20
C ALA A 38 7.83 -7.56 1.71
N LEU A 39 7.48 -6.59 0.86
CA LEU A 39 7.36 -6.80 -0.58
C LEU A 39 8.71 -7.19 -1.20
N GLN A 40 9.80 -6.50 -0.83
CA GLN A 40 11.14 -6.82 -1.30
C GLN A 40 11.56 -8.23 -0.85
N ALA A 41 11.40 -8.56 0.44
CA ALA A 41 11.75 -9.86 1.00
C ALA A 41 10.95 -11.02 0.34
N THR A 42 9.71 -10.75 -0.05
CA THR A 42 8.85 -11.75 -0.70
C THR A 42 9.10 -11.90 -2.20
N GLY A 43 10.03 -11.14 -2.79
CA GLY A 43 10.45 -11.27 -4.18
C GLY A 43 9.67 -10.39 -5.15
N PHE A 44 9.11 -9.27 -4.68
CA PHE A 44 8.63 -8.20 -5.54
C PHE A 44 9.75 -7.20 -5.84
N THR A 45 9.67 -6.62 -7.04
CA THR A 45 10.58 -5.59 -7.56
C THR A 45 9.77 -4.45 -8.18
N ASP A 46 10.44 -3.38 -8.64
CA ASP A 46 9.81 -2.16 -9.16
C ASP A 46 8.69 -1.63 -8.23
N ILE A 47 9.01 -1.54 -6.93
CA ILE A 47 8.05 -1.09 -5.93
C ILE A 47 7.94 0.43 -6.01
N ARG A 48 6.73 0.93 -6.26
CA ARG A 48 6.43 2.35 -6.38
C ARG A 48 5.23 2.70 -5.54
N MET A 49 5.35 3.78 -4.76
CA MET A 49 4.24 4.33 -3.98
C MET A 49 3.89 5.69 -4.56
N GLU A 50 2.65 5.85 -5.01
CA GLU A 50 2.19 7.02 -5.74
C GLU A 50 0.83 7.47 -5.19
N ASP A 51 0.67 8.78 -5.02
CA ASP A 51 -0.66 9.35 -4.77
C ASP A 51 -1.44 9.42 -6.08
N LYS A 52 -2.63 8.81 -6.07
CA LYS A 52 -3.59 8.81 -7.17
C LYS A 52 -4.87 9.48 -6.74
N LYS A 53 -5.55 10.11 -7.70
CA LYS A 53 -6.86 10.72 -7.47
C LYS A 53 -7.90 10.02 -8.34
N ASP A 54 -8.96 9.51 -7.72
CA ASP A 54 -10.14 9.00 -8.42
C ASP A 54 -11.39 9.62 -7.80
N LYS A 55 -12.31 10.14 -8.62
CA LYS A 55 -13.57 10.75 -8.19
C LYS A 55 -13.42 11.71 -6.99
N HIS A 56 -12.38 12.56 -7.02
CA HIS A 56 -12.02 13.52 -5.96
C HIS A 56 -11.48 12.92 -4.65
N ILE A 57 -11.25 11.61 -4.61
CA ILE A 57 -10.65 10.93 -3.46
C ILE A 57 -9.17 10.67 -3.78
N THR A 58 -8.30 11.07 -2.86
CA THR A 58 -6.88 10.71 -2.91
C THR A 58 -6.68 9.32 -2.30
N TYR A 59 -5.98 8.47 -3.04
CA TYR A 59 -5.54 7.15 -2.65
C TYR A 59 -4.02 7.10 -2.71
N GLN A 60 -3.39 6.48 -1.72
CA GLN A 60 -2.02 6.04 -1.83
C GLN A 60 -2.04 4.67 -2.52
N ALA A 61 -1.49 4.60 -3.73
CA ALA A 61 -1.39 3.37 -4.51
C ALA A 61 0.05 2.83 -4.44
N ILE A 62 0.18 1.54 -4.15
CA ILE A 62 1.44 0.83 -4.09
C ILE A 62 1.44 -0.18 -5.23
N PHE A 63 2.40 -0.04 -6.14
CA PHE A 63 2.64 -0.93 -7.26
C PHE A 63 3.86 -1.78 -6.96
N ALA A 64 3.80 -3.06 -7.35
CA ALA A 64 4.95 -3.95 -7.26
C ALA A 64 4.86 -5.04 -8.33
N THR A 65 5.99 -5.49 -8.85
CA THR A 65 6.07 -6.53 -9.88
C THR A 65 6.64 -7.81 -9.29
N ALA A 66 5.98 -8.96 -9.48
CA ALA A 66 6.52 -10.24 -9.03
C ALA A 66 7.71 -10.65 -9.90
N SER A 67 8.87 -10.85 -9.26
CA SER A 67 10.10 -11.29 -9.94
C SER A 67 10.20 -12.81 -10.06
N LYS A 68 9.67 -13.54 -9.07
CA LYS A 68 9.69 -15.01 -8.98
C LYS A 68 8.30 -15.63 -8.97
#